data_AF-A0A9P6NQ37-F1
#
_entry.id   AF-A0A9P6NQ37-F1
#
_cell.length_a   1.000
_cell.length_b   1.000
_cell.length_c   1.000
_cell.angle_alpha   90.00
_cell.angle_beta   90.00
_cell.angle_gamma   90.00
#
_symmetry.space_group_name_H-M   'P 1'
#
loop_
_entity.id
_entity.type
_entity.pdbx_description
1 polymer ?
#
loop_
_entity_poly.entity_id
_entity_poly.type
_entity_poly.pdbx_seq_one_letter_code
_entity_poly.pdbx_strand_id
1 'polypeptide(L)'
;MTSSLDHKQSINLIRLINRIESHSQRLAMPTFHEHNRSEVDPEQWYWELKSLETTVRHAKTILDTLDSNPITAQTISQIIAQDPSTLKHRLKVVQARIQAALQACPPPTPPASPPLRLTTKPPQPPALPTYLPAKNKSTDCEKDHYEPQSTPPSDRIKTHQIPNPVPKIDSKPIDHHMLNNQNLTTEESLTKELSEMASQLKLNAQHFGALLSKDKEIIEKNVTTLELNEKRMKSEGNRLGQVSIKGRQMTWFTIFSVIGVVVAWFLMFIIIRFS
;
A
#
# COMPACT_ATOMS: atom_id res chain seq x y z
N MET A 1 -17.55 27.47 -7.81
CA MET A 1 -16.30 26.95 -7.19
C MET A 1 -16.03 25.48 -7.51
N THR A 2 -17.03 24.67 -7.88
CA THR A 2 -16.87 23.24 -8.25
C THR A 2 -16.08 23.02 -9.54
N SER A 3 -16.22 23.90 -10.54
CA SER A 3 -15.55 23.78 -11.85
C SER A 3 -14.02 23.76 -11.81
N SER A 4 -13.40 24.44 -10.82
CA SER A 4 -11.93 24.45 -10.65
C SER A 4 -11.40 23.12 -10.09
N LEU A 5 -12.21 22.44 -9.27
CA LEU A 5 -11.85 21.14 -8.71
C LEU A 5 -11.89 20.06 -9.80
N ASP A 6 -12.95 20.05 -10.60
CA ASP A 6 -13.14 19.13 -11.72
C ASP A 6 -12.02 19.28 -12.76
N HIS A 7 -11.59 20.52 -13.01
CA HIS A 7 -10.47 20.81 -13.88
C HIS A 7 -9.16 20.16 -13.40
N LYS A 8 -8.82 20.30 -12.11
CA LYS A 8 -7.62 19.66 -11.55
C LYS A 8 -7.70 18.14 -11.59
N GLN A 9 -8.87 17.57 -11.35
CA GLN A 9 -9.09 16.13 -11.42
C GLN A 9 -8.89 15.60 -12.84
N SER A 10 -9.36 16.31 -13.87
CA SER A 10 -9.17 15.91 -15.28
C SER A 10 -7.69 15.89 -15.68
N ILE A 11 -6.91 16.91 -15.32
CA ILE A 11 -5.46 16.97 -15.60
C ILE A 11 -4.74 15.84 -14.86
N ASN A 12 -5.10 15.58 -13.60
CA ASN A 12 -4.51 14.51 -12.82
C ASN A 12 -4.84 13.13 -13.40
N LEU A 13 -6.06 12.94 -13.92
CA LEU A 13 -6.48 11.70 -14.57
C LEU A 13 -5.64 11.41 -15.83
N ILE A 14 -5.37 12.43 -16.66
CA ILE A 14 -4.52 12.26 -17.85
C ILE A 14 -3.11 11.83 -17.45
N ARG A 15 -2.51 12.52 -16.47
CA ARG A 15 -1.17 12.17 -15.98
C ARG A 15 -1.16 10.76 -15.41
N LEU A 16 -2.21 10.38 -14.69
CA LEU A 16 -2.37 9.04 -14.16
C LEU A 16 -2.43 8.00 -15.29
N ILE A 17 -3.22 8.22 -16.33
CA ILE A 17 -3.37 7.29 -17.45
C ILE A 17 -2.08 7.18 -18.27
N ASN A 18 -1.40 8.30 -18.56
CA ASN A 18 -0.10 8.26 -19.24
C ASN A 18 0.97 7.56 -18.40
N ARG A 19 0.91 7.69 -17.06
CA ARG A 19 1.79 6.98 -16.14
C ARG A 19 1.50 5.48 -16.13
N ILE A 20 0.22 5.11 -16.02
CA ILE A 20 -0.25 3.72 -16.07
C ILE A 20 0.16 3.08 -17.39
N GLU A 21 -0.02 3.76 -18.52
CA GLU A 21 0.34 3.22 -19.82
C GLU A 21 1.85 3.02 -19.94
N SER A 22 2.65 4.03 -19.58
CA SER A 22 4.12 3.90 -19.52
C SER A 22 4.56 2.75 -18.62
N HIS A 23 3.90 2.56 -17.48
CA HIS A 23 4.21 1.48 -16.54
C HIS A 23 3.81 0.11 -17.11
N SER A 24 2.64 0.01 -17.73
CA SER A 24 2.18 -1.22 -18.39
C SER A 24 3.07 -1.62 -19.57
N GLN A 25 3.63 -0.64 -20.30
CA GLN A 25 4.57 -0.90 -21.40
C GLN A 25 5.91 -1.43 -20.88
N ARG A 26 6.38 -0.97 -19.72
CA ARG A 26 7.57 -1.51 -19.05
C ARG A 26 7.35 -2.92 -18.48
N LEU A 27 6.12 -3.22 -18.09
CA LEU A 27 5.72 -4.50 -17.52
C LEU A 27 5.25 -5.52 -18.58
N ALA A 28 5.09 -5.10 -19.83
CA ALA A 28 4.93 -6.04 -20.94
C ALA A 28 6.15 -6.96 -20.90
N MET A 29 5.90 -8.23 -20.60
CA MET A 29 6.90 -9.24 -20.27
C MET A 29 8.15 -9.05 -21.14
N PRO A 30 9.36 -8.99 -20.53
CA PRO A 30 10.56 -9.29 -21.29
C PRO A 30 10.29 -10.64 -21.92
N THR A 31 10.15 -10.68 -23.24
CA THR A 31 10.22 -11.94 -23.97
C THR A 31 11.44 -12.66 -23.41
N PHE A 32 11.26 -13.86 -22.87
CA PHE A 32 12.23 -14.65 -22.11
C PHE A 32 13.59 -14.91 -22.83
N HIS A 33 13.77 -14.32 -24.01
CA HIS A 33 15.02 -14.18 -24.73
C HIS A 33 15.73 -12.85 -24.42
N GLU A 34 16.25 -12.65 -23.21
CA GLU A 34 17.54 -11.96 -23.10
C GLU A 34 18.23 -12.24 -21.76
N HIS A 35 19.37 -12.92 -21.88
CA HIS A 35 20.04 -13.72 -20.86
C HIS A 35 20.85 -12.91 -19.84
N ASN A 36 20.46 -11.66 -19.56
CA ASN A 36 21.33 -10.77 -18.79
C ASN A 36 20.62 -9.65 -18.00
N ARG A 37 19.48 -9.97 -17.38
CA ARG A 37 18.91 -9.10 -16.33
C ARG A 37 18.76 -9.86 -15.04
N SER A 38 19.44 -9.34 -14.03
CA SER A 38 19.35 -9.68 -12.62
C SER A 38 17.95 -10.16 -12.23
N GLU A 39 17.91 -11.39 -11.75
CA GLU A 39 16.89 -12.06 -10.94
C GLU A 39 15.85 -11.09 -10.35
N VAL A 40 14.84 -10.72 -11.15
CA VAL A 40 13.66 -10.00 -10.65
C VAL A 40 12.79 -11.04 -9.96
N ASP A 41 12.61 -10.88 -8.65
CA ASP A 41 11.76 -11.76 -7.84
C ASP A 41 10.35 -11.83 -8.46
N PRO A 42 9.90 -13.01 -8.92
CA PRO A 42 8.59 -13.17 -9.54
C PRO A 42 7.44 -12.80 -8.60
N GLU A 43 7.64 -12.88 -7.27
CA GLU A 43 6.63 -12.41 -6.32
C GLU A 43 6.48 -10.89 -6.36
N GLN A 44 7.59 -10.15 -6.38
CA GLN A 44 7.56 -8.69 -6.46
C GLN A 44 6.84 -8.23 -7.73
N TRP A 45 7.11 -8.89 -8.86
CA TRP A 45 6.46 -8.57 -10.14
C TRP A 45 4.95 -8.80 -10.08
N TYR A 46 4.48 -9.90 -9.47
CA TYR A 46 3.06 -10.17 -9.29
C TYR A 46 2.36 -9.07 -8.47
N TRP A 47 2.97 -8.62 -7.38
CA TRP A 47 2.41 -7.56 -6.53
C TRP A 47 2.39 -6.20 -7.22
N GLU A 48 3.41 -5.87 -8.01
CA GLU A 48 3.42 -4.66 -8.85
C GLU A 48 2.27 -4.69 -9.85
N LEU A 49 2.06 -5.82 -10.53
CA LEU A 49 0.98 -6.01 -11.48
C LEU A 49 -0.41 -5.87 -10.82
N LYS A 50 -0.56 -6.41 -9.61
CA LYS A 50 -1.80 -6.31 -8.82
C LYS A 50 -2.09 -4.88 -8.38
N SER A 51 -1.06 -4.13 -7.98
CA SER A 51 -1.17 -2.70 -7.65
C SER A 51 -1.57 -1.85 -8.88
N LEU A 52 -1.14 -2.25 -10.08
CA LEU A 52 -1.52 -1.57 -11.30
C LEU A 52 -3.00 -1.83 -11.65
N GLU A 53 -3.50 -3.05 -11.40
CA GLU A 53 -4.91 -3.39 -11.58
C GLU A 53 -5.83 -2.49 -10.73
N THR A 54 -5.48 -2.26 -9.46
CA THR A 54 -6.28 -1.39 -8.58
C THR A 54 -6.27 0.06 -9.05
N THR A 55 -5.11 0.52 -9.53
CA THR A 55 -4.96 1.88 -10.08
C THR A 55 -5.80 2.07 -11.35
N VAL A 56 -5.82 1.07 -12.24
CA VAL A 56 -6.68 1.07 -13.44
C VAL A 56 -8.16 1.08 -13.07
N ARG A 57 -8.56 0.28 -12.06
CA ARG A 57 -9.94 0.26 -11.56
C ARG A 57 -10.36 1.63 -11.01
N HIS A 58 -9.50 2.28 -10.25
CA HIS A 58 -9.74 3.63 -9.73
C HIS A 58 -9.85 4.67 -10.85
N ALA A 59 -8.94 4.63 -11.83
CA ALA A 59 -9.01 5.52 -12.99
C ALA A 59 -10.31 5.31 -13.79
N LYS A 60 -10.80 4.07 -13.89
CA LYS A 60 -12.09 3.76 -14.50
C LYS A 60 -13.25 4.38 -13.73
N THR A 61 -13.28 4.24 -12.40
CA THR A 61 -14.31 4.85 -11.55
C THR A 61 -14.35 6.36 -11.73
N ILE A 62 -13.19 7.04 -11.75
CA ILE A 62 -13.13 8.49 -12.01
C ILE A 62 -13.73 8.80 -13.39
N LEU A 63 -13.38 8.03 -14.41
CA LEU A 63 -13.88 8.24 -15.76
C LEU A 63 -15.41 8.04 -15.87
N ASP A 64 -15.96 7.04 -15.19
CA ASP A 64 -17.40 6.78 -15.14
C ASP A 64 -18.14 7.90 -14.38
N THR A 65 -17.55 8.44 -13.30
CA THR A 65 -18.11 9.60 -12.59
C THR A 65 -18.10 10.88 -13.43
N LEU A 66 -17.09 11.06 -14.27
CA LEU A 66 -16.97 12.21 -15.18
C LEU A 66 -17.94 12.09 -16.36
N ASP A 67 -18.18 10.88 -16.87
CA ASP A 67 -19.11 10.62 -17.96
C ASP A 67 -20.58 10.83 -17.55
N SER A 68 -20.87 10.59 -16.27
CA SER A 68 -22.20 10.82 -15.68
C SER A 68 -22.56 12.31 -15.59
N ASN A 69 -21.59 13.22 -15.78
CA ASN A 69 -21.82 14.67 -15.71
C ASN A 69 -21.57 15.34 -17.09
N PRO A 70 -22.63 15.81 -17.77
CA PRO A 70 -22.51 16.36 -19.13
C PRO A 70 -21.70 17.66 -19.19
N ILE A 71 -21.67 18.44 -18.10
CA ILE A 71 -20.93 19.71 -18.03
C ILE A 71 -19.41 19.43 -18.00
N THR A 72 -19.02 18.37 -17.30
CA THR A 72 -17.62 17.97 -17.17
C THR A 72 -17.11 17.32 -18.45
N ALA A 73 -17.95 16.56 -19.17
CA ALA A 73 -17.62 15.97 -20.47
C ALA A 73 -17.29 17.03 -21.54
N GLN A 74 -18.04 18.14 -21.58
CA GLN A 74 -17.70 19.27 -22.46
C GLN A 74 -16.37 19.93 -22.08
N THR A 75 -16.15 20.14 -20.78
CA THR A 75 -14.92 20.74 -20.26
C THR A 75 -13.70 19.88 -20.61
N ILE A 76 -13.81 18.56 -20.45
CA ILE A 76 -12.80 17.57 -20.85
C ILE A 76 -12.49 17.67 -22.34
N SER A 77 -13.52 17.73 -23.18
CA SER A 77 -13.35 17.82 -24.64
C SER A 77 -12.62 19.11 -25.05
N GLN A 78 -12.92 20.22 -24.38
CA GLN A 78 -12.28 21.52 -24.65
C GLN A 78 -10.82 21.60 -24.16
N ILE A 79 -10.52 21.06 -22.98
CA ILE A 79 -9.18 21.16 -22.39
C ILE A 79 -8.22 20.19 -23.04
N ILE A 80 -8.71 18.98 -23.31
CA ILE A 80 -7.82 17.86 -23.61
C ILE A 80 -7.61 17.73 -25.12
N ALA A 81 -8.45 18.36 -25.95
CA ALA A 81 -8.46 18.17 -27.41
C ALA A 81 -8.47 16.69 -27.82
N GLN A 82 -8.85 15.80 -26.89
CA GLN A 82 -8.78 14.36 -27.01
C GLN A 82 -10.15 13.83 -26.58
N ASP A 83 -10.73 13.02 -27.45
CA ASP A 83 -12.07 12.48 -27.26
C ASP A 83 -12.09 11.53 -26.03
N PRO A 84 -13.00 11.69 -25.06
CA PRO A 84 -13.13 10.80 -23.90
C PRO A 84 -13.25 9.32 -24.29
N SER A 85 -13.77 9.00 -25.47
CA SER A 85 -13.83 7.64 -26.00
C SER A 85 -12.44 7.01 -26.17
N THR A 86 -11.45 7.80 -26.61
CA THR A 86 -10.07 7.34 -26.82
C THR A 86 -9.40 7.00 -25.50
N LEU A 87 -9.71 7.75 -24.44
CA LEU A 87 -9.21 7.51 -23.10
C LEU A 87 -9.77 6.20 -22.52
N LYS A 88 -11.08 5.97 -22.69
CA LYS A 88 -11.74 4.70 -22.35
C LYS A 88 -11.09 3.53 -23.10
N HIS A 89 -10.85 3.70 -24.40
CA HIS A 89 -10.20 2.68 -25.21
C HIS A 89 -8.78 2.36 -24.71
N ARG A 90 -7.94 3.37 -24.46
CA ARG A 90 -6.58 3.20 -23.92
C ARG A 90 -6.61 2.44 -22.59
N LEU A 91 -7.51 2.82 -21.68
CA LEU A 91 -7.64 2.15 -20.39
C LEU A 91 -8.05 0.68 -20.56
N LYS A 92 -8.97 0.37 -21.48
CA LYS A 92 -9.40 -1.00 -21.79
C LYS A 92 -8.26 -1.84 -22.38
N VAL A 93 -7.44 -1.27 -23.25
CA VAL A 93 -6.23 -1.94 -23.79
C VAL A 93 -5.24 -2.24 -22.67
N VAL A 94 -4.96 -1.28 -21.80
CA VAL A 94 -4.06 -1.49 -20.66
C VAL A 94 -4.61 -2.55 -19.70
N GLN A 95 -5.91 -2.51 -19.40
CA GLN A 95 -6.55 -3.52 -18.57
C GLN A 95 -6.40 -4.93 -19.17
N ALA A 96 -6.63 -5.08 -20.48
CA ALA A 96 -6.46 -6.36 -21.16
C ALA A 96 -5.01 -6.87 -21.09
N ARG A 97 -4.02 -5.98 -21.23
CA ARG A 97 -2.59 -6.32 -21.10
C ARG A 97 -2.24 -6.78 -19.68
N ILE A 98 -2.69 -6.06 -18.66
CA ILE A 98 -2.47 -6.42 -17.25
C ILE A 98 -3.12 -7.76 -16.94
N GLN A 99 -4.35 -7.97 -17.41
CA GLN A 99 -5.07 -9.22 -17.19
C GLN A 99 -4.40 -10.41 -17.90
N ALA A 100 -3.91 -10.22 -19.13
CA ALA A 100 -3.14 -11.25 -19.84
C ALA A 100 -1.83 -11.57 -19.09
N ALA A 101 -1.14 -10.55 -18.58
CA ALA A 101 0.08 -10.71 -17.80
C ALA A 101 -0.18 -11.42 -16.45
N LEU A 102 -1.30 -11.14 -15.77
CA LEU A 102 -1.73 -11.86 -14.57
C LEU A 102 -2.13 -13.31 -14.86
N GLN A 103 -2.63 -13.62 -16.06
CA GLN A 103 -2.91 -15.00 -16.45
C GLN A 103 -1.65 -15.79 -16.77
N ALA A 104 -0.61 -15.12 -17.27
CA ALA A 104 0.68 -15.74 -17.58
C ALA A 104 1.50 -16.07 -16.32
N CYS A 105 1.29 -15.34 -15.21
CA CYS A 105 1.93 -15.60 -13.92
C CYS A 105 0.89 -16.06 -12.89
N PRO A 106 0.76 -17.38 -12.64
CA PRO A 106 -0.13 -17.86 -11.61
C PRO A 106 0.26 -17.25 -10.24
N PRO A 107 -0.72 -16.98 -9.37
CA PRO A 107 -0.43 -16.44 -8.04
C PRO A 107 0.62 -17.30 -7.34
N PRO A 108 1.58 -16.70 -6.61
CA PRO A 108 2.57 -17.46 -5.87
C PRO A 108 1.82 -18.46 -4.99
N THR A 109 2.01 -19.74 -5.29
CA THR A 109 1.34 -20.81 -4.56
C THR A 109 1.83 -20.68 -3.13
N PRO A 110 0.94 -20.44 -2.15
CA PRO A 110 1.36 -20.32 -0.77
C PRO A 110 2.18 -21.57 -0.44
N PRO A 111 3.36 -21.43 0.19
CA PRO A 111 4.26 -22.54 0.43
C PRO A 111 3.44 -23.67 1.05
N ALA A 112 3.42 -24.81 0.36
CA ALA A 112 2.66 -25.99 0.76
C ALA A 112 2.86 -26.17 2.26
N SER A 113 1.77 -26.02 3.02
CA SER A 113 1.81 -26.17 4.45
C SER A 113 2.46 -27.53 4.74
N PRO A 114 3.52 -27.59 5.56
CA PRO A 114 4.21 -28.85 5.81
C PRO A 114 3.16 -29.89 6.23
N PRO A 115 3.20 -31.11 5.66
CA PRO A 115 2.23 -32.13 6.00
C PRO A 115 2.24 -32.29 7.53
N LEU A 116 1.06 -32.11 8.12
CA LEU A 116 0.81 -32.31 9.54
C LEU A 116 1.25 -33.74 9.89
N ARG A 117 2.51 -33.91 10.30
CA ARG A 117 2.94 -35.09 11.05
C ARG A 117 2.27 -34.98 12.40
N LEU A 118 1.17 -35.72 12.58
CA LEU A 118 0.71 -36.15 13.89
C LEU A 118 1.84 -37.01 14.51
N THR A 119 2.81 -36.35 15.14
CA THR A 119 3.64 -37.02 16.14
C THR A 119 3.05 -36.61 17.48
N THR A 120 2.17 -37.47 18.00
CA THR A 120 1.77 -37.51 19.39
C THR A 120 3.01 -37.58 20.27
N LYS A 121 3.46 -36.41 20.76
CA LYS A 121 4.30 -36.32 21.94
C LYS A 121 3.53 -35.48 22.96
N PRO A 122 3.28 -36.00 24.18
CA PRO A 122 2.53 -35.26 25.21
C PRO A 122 3.22 -33.93 25.56
N PRO A 123 2.45 -32.87 25.82
CA PRO A 123 2.96 -31.52 26.04
C PRO A 123 3.77 -31.45 27.34
N GLN A 124 5.06 -31.12 27.19
CA GLN A 124 5.94 -30.76 28.29
C GLN A 124 5.57 -29.33 28.76
N PRO A 125 5.41 -29.09 30.07
CA PRO A 125 5.02 -27.79 30.60
C PRO A 125 6.07 -26.71 30.31
N PRO A 126 5.66 -25.45 30.03
CA PRO A 126 6.58 -24.36 29.74
C PRO A 126 7.44 -24.04 30.97
N ALA A 127 8.76 -24.12 30.79
CA ALA A 127 9.72 -23.70 31.79
C ALA A 127 9.67 -22.17 31.98
N LEU A 128 9.64 -21.76 33.25
CA LEU A 128 9.79 -20.41 33.76
C LEU A 128 11.02 -19.70 33.15
N PRO A 129 10.96 -18.40 32.80
CA PRO A 129 12.17 -17.65 32.51
C PRO A 129 12.93 -17.33 33.82
N THR A 130 14.12 -17.92 33.95
CA THR A 130 15.15 -17.56 34.93
C THR A 130 15.58 -16.11 34.70
N TYR A 131 15.23 -15.24 35.65
CA TYR A 131 15.87 -13.94 35.80
C TYR A 131 17.29 -14.12 36.37
N LEU A 132 18.30 -13.56 35.71
CA LEU A 132 19.42 -12.93 36.42
C LEU A 132 19.98 -11.72 35.64
N PRO A 133 20.38 -10.65 36.35
CA PRO A 133 20.95 -9.44 35.78
C PRO A 133 22.49 -9.55 35.71
N ALA A 134 23.13 -8.72 34.87
CA ALA A 134 24.17 -7.77 35.31
C ALA A 134 25.01 -7.17 34.16
N LYS A 135 25.28 -5.88 34.34
CA LYS A 135 26.58 -5.18 34.22
C LYS A 135 26.89 -4.41 32.94
N ASN A 136 26.79 -3.10 33.12
CA ASN A 136 27.41 -2.01 32.38
C ASN A 136 28.91 -2.21 32.15
N LYS A 137 29.41 -1.79 30.98
CA LYS A 137 30.73 -1.16 30.84
C LYS A 137 30.75 -0.23 29.64
N SER A 138 30.89 1.07 29.93
CA SER A 138 31.19 2.15 29.00
C SER A 138 32.57 1.96 28.37
N THR A 139 32.76 2.35 27.11
CA THR A 139 34.01 2.98 26.60
C THR A 139 33.67 3.79 25.34
N ASP A 140 34.30 4.97 25.30
CA ASP A 140 34.17 6.13 24.42
C ASP A 140 34.99 6.00 23.11
N CYS A 141 34.84 7.01 22.24
CA CYS A 141 35.70 7.49 21.14
C CYS A 141 35.18 7.34 19.68
N GLU A 142 34.46 8.38 19.24
CA GLU A 142 34.79 9.31 18.14
C GLU A 142 35.51 8.82 16.85
N LYS A 143 34.81 8.87 15.70
CA LYS A 143 35.17 9.69 14.50
C LYS A 143 34.16 9.55 13.35
N ASP A 144 33.92 10.68 12.67
CA ASP A 144 33.10 10.89 11.47
C ASP A 144 33.57 10.10 10.22
N HIS A 145 32.64 9.50 9.46
CA HIS A 145 32.46 9.74 8.02
C HIS A 145 31.19 9.05 7.46
N TYR A 146 30.54 9.70 6.49
CA TYR A 146 29.23 9.38 5.91
C TYR A 146 29.30 8.31 4.79
N GLU A 147 28.40 7.32 4.83
CA GLU A 147 27.87 6.63 3.63
C GLU A 147 26.47 6.04 3.92
N PRO A 148 25.43 6.28 3.11
CA PRO A 148 24.07 5.86 3.41
C PRO A 148 23.77 4.46 2.85
N GLN A 149 23.85 3.44 3.70
CA GLN A 149 23.26 2.13 3.43
C GLN A 149 22.65 1.60 4.72
N SER A 150 21.33 1.34 4.72
CA SER A 150 20.66 0.24 5.45
C SER A 150 19.14 0.45 5.47
N THR A 151 18.48 -0.37 4.67
CA THR A 151 17.09 -0.81 4.82
C THR A 151 16.81 -1.34 6.23
N PRO A 152 15.69 -0.96 6.89
CA PRO A 152 15.21 -1.68 8.06
C PRO A 152 14.43 -2.94 7.67
N PRO A 153 14.48 -4.01 8.48
CA PRO A 153 13.93 -5.32 8.17
C PRO A 153 12.40 -5.31 8.31
N SER A 154 11.73 -5.89 7.30
CA SER A 154 10.30 -6.11 7.29
C SER A 154 9.99 -7.37 8.10
N ASP A 155 9.68 -7.21 9.37
CA ASP A 155 9.13 -8.29 10.20
C ASP A 155 7.68 -8.56 9.77
N ARG A 156 7.53 -9.67 9.03
CA ARG A 156 6.27 -10.28 8.60
C ARG A 156 5.32 -10.44 9.79
N ILE A 157 4.21 -9.72 9.73
CA ILE A 157 3.00 -10.01 10.52
C ILE A 157 2.49 -11.39 10.07
N LYS A 158 2.74 -12.43 10.88
CA LYS A 158 2.06 -13.73 10.77
C LYS A 158 0.66 -13.59 11.36
N THR A 159 -0.36 -13.56 10.51
CA THR A 159 -1.76 -13.76 10.91
C THR A 159 -1.91 -15.13 11.57
N HIS A 160 -2.05 -15.17 12.89
CA HIS A 160 -2.41 -16.40 13.61
C HIS A 160 -3.93 -16.59 13.51
N GLN A 161 -4.32 -17.58 12.71
CA GLN A 161 -5.68 -18.09 12.62
C GLN A 161 -6.09 -18.71 13.97
N ILE A 162 -7.28 -18.33 14.42
CA ILE A 162 -8.01 -18.92 15.56
C ILE A 162 -8.55 -20.29 15.10
N PRO A 163 -8.22 -21.41 15.76
CA PRO A 163 -8.86 -22.69 15.48
C PRO A 163 -10.19 -22.77 16.25
N ASN A 164 -11.30 -22.85 15.52
CA ASN A 164 -12.60 -23.32 16.04
C ASN A 164 -12.58 -24.86 16.10
N PRO A 165 -12.89 -25.50 17.25
CA PRO A 165 -13.24 -26.91 17.28
C PRO A 165 -14.77 -27.08 17.13
N VAL A 166 -15.20 -27.71 16.04
CA VAL A 166 -16.55 -28.28 15.89
C VAL A 166 -16.45 -29.77 16.24
N PRO A 167 -17.15 -30.29 17.26
CA PRO A 167 -17.14 -31.72 17.56
C PRO A 167 -18.00 -32.49 16.55
N LYS A 168 -17.42 -33.51 15.91
CA LYS A 168 -18.15 -34.52 15.14
C LYS A 168 -18.60 -35.64 16.09
N ILE A 169 -19.90 -35.87 16.17
CA ILE A 169 -20.52 -36.94 16.96
C ILE A 169 -20.65 -38.17 16.07
N ASP A 170 -19.84 -39.20 16.33
CA ASP A 170 -19.98 -40.52 15.71
C ASP A 170 -21.10 -41.29 16.42
N SER A 171 -22.06 -41.80 15.65
CA SER A 171 -23.25 -42.49 16.16
C SER A 171 -23.09 -44.00 16.01
N LYS A 172 -23.07 -44.73 17.14
CA LYS A 172 -23.26 -46.20 17.17
C LYS A 172 -24.30 -46.54 18.26
N PRO A 173 -25.22 -47.51 18.04
CA PRO A 173 -26.35 -47.74 18.94
C PRO A 173 -25.95 -48.66 20.10
N ILE A 174 -26.29 -48.29 21.35
CA ILE A 174 -26.09 -49.14 22.54
C ILE A 174 -27.34 -49.14 23.42
N ASP A 175 -27.60 -50.32 23.95
CA ASP A 175 -28.70 -50.80 24.78
C ASP A 175 -29.05 -49.92 26.01
N HIS A 176 -30.36 -49.86 26.31
CA HIS A 176 -31.01 -48.88 27.17
C HIS A 176 -30.78 -48.98 28.70
N HIS A 177 -29.95 -49.89 29.22
CA HIS A 177 -29.76 -50.06 30.67
C HIS A 177 -28.38 -49.59 31.21
N MET A 178 -27.42 -49.25 30.34
CA MET A 178 -26.16 -48.58 30.73
C MET A 178 -26.18 -47.05 30.54
N LEU A 179 -27.29 -46.50 30.04
CA LEU A 179 -27.42 -45.11 29.60
C LEU A 179 -27.47 -44.11 30.76
N ASN A 180 -27.99 -44.49 31.92
CA ASN A 180 -28.19 -43.56 33.04
C ASN A 180 -26.89 -43.19 33.77
N ASN A 181 -25.97 -44.15 33.93
CA ASN A 181 -24.66 -43.87 34.55
C ASN A 181 -23.68 -43.25 33.55
N GLN A 182 -23.80 -43.59 32.25
CA GLN A 182 -22.96 -42.98 31.22
C GLN A 182 -23.28 -41.49 31.05
N ASN A 183 -24.56 -41.09 31.11
CA ASN A 183 -24.96 -39.68 31.03
C ASN A 183 -24.34 -38.82 32.14
N LEU A 184 -24.36 -39.29 33.40
CA LEU A 184 -23.71 -38.60 34.53
C LEU A 184 -22.19 -38.46 34.33
N THR A 185 -21.52 -39.51 33.85
CA THR A 185 -20.08 -39.45 33.57
C THR A 185 -19.72 -38.58 32.36
N THR A 186 -20.59 -38.51 31.34
CA THR A 186 -20.39 -37.59 30.20
C THR A 186 -20.59 -36.14 30.60
N GLU A 187 -21.54 -35.81 31.49
CA GLU A 187 -21.73 -34.43 31.94
C GLU A 187 -20.54 -33.92 32.77
N GLU A 188 -19.94 -34.76 33.62
CA GLU A 188 -18.73 -34.40 34.36
C GLU A 188 -17.54 -34.19 33.41
N SER A 189 -17.42 -35.01 32.36
CA SER A 189 -16.36 -34.87 31.35
C SER A 189 -16.48 -33.60 30.51
N LEU A 190 -17.70 -33.21 30.11
CA LEU A 190 -17.97 -31.99 29.36
C LEU A 190 -17.73 -30.74 30.22
N THR A 191 -18.12 -30.78 31.49
CA THR A 191 -17.87 -29.69 32.44
C THR A 191 -16.37 -29.47 32.64
N LYS A 192 -15.59 -30.56 32.71
CA LYS A 192 -14.13 -30.50 32.80
C LYS A 192 -13.50 -29.92 31.52
N GLU A 193 -13.97 -30.33 30.35
CA GLU A 193 -13.49 -29.82 29.06
C GLU A 193 -13.82 -28.33 28.89
N LEU A 194 -15.03 -27.91 29.27
CA LEU A 194 -15.43 -26.49 29.26
C LEU A 194 -14.60 -25.65 30.23
N SER A 195 -14.29 -26.18 31.42
CA SER A 195 -13.40 -25.51 32.39
C SER A 195 -11.98 -25.32 31.83
N GLU A 196 -11.46 -26.33 31.14
CA GLU A 196 -10.16 -26.27 30.49
C GLU A 196 -10.16 -25.30 29.31
N MET A 197 -11.16 -25.35 28.44
CA MET A 197 -11.35 -24.41 27.34
C MET A 197 -11.52 -22.96 27.83
N ALA A 198 -12.27 -22.74 28.91
CA ALA A 198 -12.43 -21.41 29.51
C ALA A 198 -11.10 -20.87 30.06
N SER A 199 -10.26 -21.73 30.62
CA SER A 199 -8.93 -21.37 31.08
C SER A 199 -8.00 -21.01 29.92
N GLN A 200 -8.05 -21.78 28.82
CA GLN A 200 -7.32 -21.46 27.59
C GLN A 200 -7.80 -20.16 26.97
N LEU A 201 -9.11 -19.91 26.92
CA LEU A 201 -9.68 -18.67 26.41
C LEU A 201 -9.23 -17.47 27.24
N LYS A 202 -9.16 -17.61 28.58
CA LYS A 202 -8.64 -16.58 29.47
C LYS A 202 -7.17 -16.26 29.20
N LEU A 203 -6.34 -17.28 29.00
CA LEU A 203 -4.93 -17.09 28.65
C LEU A 203 -4.78 -16.42 27.28
N ASN A 204 -5.59 -16.83 26.30
CA ASN A 204 -5.62 -16.21 24.98
C ASN A 204 -6.03 -14.74 25.08
N ALA A 205 -7.05 -14.40 25.89
CA ALA A 205 -7.48 -13.03 26.12
C ALA A 205 -6.38 -12.17 26.79
N GLN A 206 -5.66 -12.71 27.77
CA GLN A 206 -4.51 -12.01 28.37
C GLN A 206 -3.38 -11.78 27.37
N HIS A 207 -3.08 -12.78 26.53
CA HIS A 207 -2.09 -12.66 25.47
C HIS A 207 -2.50 -11.62 24.42
N PHE A 208 -3.77 -11.59 24.01
CA PHE A 208 -4.31 -10.56 23.13
C PHE A 208 -4.23 -9.16 23.75
N GLY A 209 -4.47 -9.01 25.06
CA GLY A 209 -4.28 -7.73 25.75
C GLY A 209 -2.83 -7.21 25.69
N ALA A 210 -1.86 -8.11 25.88
CA ALA A 210 -0.44 -7.77 25.77
C ALA A 210 -0.04 -7.41 24.33
N LEU A 211 -0.57 -8.11 23.32
CA LEU A 211 -0.37 -7.78 21.91
C LEU A 211 -0.97 -6.42 21.56
N LEU A 212 -2.19 -6.13 22.00
CA LEU A 212 -2.84 -4.84 21.75
C LEU A 212 -2.04 -3.67 22.35
N SER A 213 -1.41 -3.88 23.51
CA SER A 213 -0.56 -2.86 24.14
C SER A 213 0.70 -2.59 23.31
N LYS A 214 1.33 -3.63 22.76
CA LYS A 214 2.47 -3.50 21.84
C LYS A 214 2.06 -2.86 20.51
N ASP A 215 0.94 -3.29 19.94
CA ASP A 215 0.43 -2.74 18.69
C ASP A 215 0.07 -1.26 18.84
N LYS A 216 -0.48 -0.86 19.99
CA LYS A 216 -0.70 0.56 20.30
C LYS A 216 0.61 1.36 20.30
N GLU A 217 1.67 0.84 20.93
CA GLU A 217 2.98 1.50 20.93
C GLU A 217 3.56 1.63 19.51
N ILE A 218 3.41 0.60 18.67
CA ILE A 218 3.84 0.61 17.27
C ILE A 218 3.02 1.63 16.47
N ILE A 219 1.70 1.70 16.69
CA ILE A 219 0.83 2.68 16.04
C ILE A 219 1.22 4.11 16.42
N GLU A 220 1.49 4.39 17.70
CA GLU A 220 1.94 5.71 18.15
C GLU A 220 3.30 6.10 17.53
N LYS A 221 4.24 5.15 17.40
CA LYS A 221 5.50 5.36 16.66
C LYS A 221 5.27 5.62 15.17
N ASN A 222 4.31 4.93 14.55
CA ASN A 222 3.98 5.14 13.14
C ASN A 222 3.29 6.51 12.92
N VAL A 223 2.42 6.93 13.83
CA VAL A 223 1.79 8.26 13.77
C VAL A 223 2.83 9.37 13.90
N THR A 224 3.73 9.27 14.88
CA THR A 224 4.77 10.28 15.09
C THR A 224 5.75 10.37 13.91
N THR A 225 6.11 9.23 13.30
CA THR A 225 6.94 9.23 12.08
C THR A 225 6.22 9.78 10.87
N LEU A 226 4.92 9.51 10.71
CA LEU A 226 4.08 10.12 9.68
C LEU A 226 3.98 11.64 9.84
N GLU A 227 3.78 12.14 11.05
CA GLU A 227 3.77 13.58 11.33
C GLU A 227 5.11 14.26 11.01
N LEU A 228 6.22 13.61 11.36
CA LEU A 228 7.56 14.10 11.03
C LEU A 228 7.80 14.11 9.52
N ASN A 229 7.36 13.07 8.81
CA ASN A 229 7.46 13.00 7.35
C ASN A 229 6.59 14.07 6.69
N GLU A 230 5.36 14.26 7.15
CA GLU A 230 4.47 15.32 6.66
C GLU A 230 5.08 16.71 6.86
N LYS A 231 5.66 16.96 8.03
CA LYS A 231 6.39 18.22 8.32
C LYS A 231 7.58 18.41 7.38
N ARG A 232 8.38 17.36 7.13
CA ARG A 232 9.49 17.42 6.16
C ARG A 232 8.98 17.69 4.75
N MET A 233 7.94 16.98 4.31
CA MET A 233 7.37 17.17 2.97
C MET A 233 6.78 18.56 2.79
N LYS A 234 6.11 19.12 3.80
CA LYS A 234 5.62 20.51 3.78
C LYS A 234 6.77 21.53 3.77
N SER A 235 7.84 21.28 4.53
CA SER A 235 9.03 22.15 4.55
C SER A 235 9.75 22.15 3.21
N GLU A 236 10.02 20.97 2.65
CA GLU A 236 10.65 20.81 1.34
C GLU A 236 9.75 21.32 0.22
N GLY A 237 8.44 21.09 0.30
CA GLY A 237 7.43 21.63 -0.62
C GLY A 237 7.41 23.16 -0.62
N ASN A 238 7.48 23.79 0.56
CA ASN A 238 7.60 25.25 0.67
C ASN A 238 8.93 25.75 0.10
N ARG A 239 10.03 25.01 0.32
CA ARG A 239 11.35 25.38 -0.23
C ARG A 239 11.32 25.31 -1.76
N LEU A 240 10.80 24.23 -2.34
CA LEU A 240 10.60 24.05 -3.77
C LEU A 240 9.65 25.11 -4.35
N GLY A 241 8.59 25.46 -3.63
CA GLY A 241 7.69 26.55 -3.98
C GLY A 241 8.39 27.91 -4.07
N GLN A 242 9.25 28.23 -3.10
CA GLN A 242 10.05 29.46 -3.13
C GLN A 242 11.03 29.51 -4.30
N VAL A 243 11.69 28.39 -4.64
CA VAL A 243 12.59 28.35 -5.81
C VAL A 243 11.80 28.49 -7.12
N SER A 244 10.62 27.87 -7.21
CA SER A 244 9.73 27.99 -8.37
C SER A 244 9.21 29.42 -8.57
N ILE A 245 8.84 30.12 -7.49
CA ILE A 245 8.39 31.52 -7.54
C ILE A 245 9.53 32.44 -8.00
N LYS A 246 10.75 32.24 -7.50
CA LYS A 246 11.93 33.01 -7.92
C LYS A 246 12.25 32.85 -9.41
N GLY A 247 12.19 31.62 -9.93
CA GLY A 247 12.38 31.36 -11.36
C GLY A 247 11.35 32.10 -12.22
N ARG A 248 10.09 32.09 -11.81
CA ARG A 248 8.99 32.73 -12.54
C ARG A 248 9.04 34.26 -12.49
N GLN A 249 9.50 34.86 -11.38
CA GLN A 249 9.70 36.31 -11.29
C GLN A 249 10.81 36.80 -12.22
N MET A 250 11.90 36.03 -12.37
CA MET A 250 13.00 36.39 -13.25
C MET A 250 12.54 36.45 -14.72
N THR A 251 11.69 35.51 -15.14
CA THR A 251 11.09 35.53 -16.49
C THR A 251 10.15 36.72 -16.70
N TRP A 252 9.43 37.14 -15.65
CA TRP A 252 8.55 38.30 -15.76
C TRP A 252 9.35 39.60 -15.93
N PHE A 253 10.48 39.71 -15.24
CA PHE A 253 11.38 40.85 -15.36
C PHE A 253 12.01 40.96 -16.75
N THR A 254 12.42 39.84 -17.35
CA THR A 254 12.96 39.83 -18.72
C THR A 254 11.90 40.23 -19.75
N ILE A 255 10.66 39.74 -19.61
CA ILE A 255 9.55 40.15 -20.47
C ILE A 255 9.32 41.66 -20.37
N PHE A 256 9.34 42.22 -19.17
CA PHE A 256 9.16 43.67 -18.96
C PHE A 256 10.28 44.49 -19.60
N SER A 257 11.52 44.02 -19.52
CA SER A 257 12.68 44.65 -20.18
C SER A 257 12.52 44.69 -21.70
N VAL A 258 12.06 43.60 -22.32
CA VAL A 258 11.81 43.55 -23.77
C VAL A 258 10.71 44.53 -24.17
N ILE A 259 9.61 44.59 -23.41
CA ILE A 259 8.52 45.55 -23.66
C ILE A 259 9.03 46.99 -23.56
N GLY A 260 9.89 47.29 -22.59
CA GLY A 260 10.50 48.62 -22.45
C GLY A 260 11.27 49.07 -23.69
N VAL A 261 12.06 48.17 -24.30
CA VAL A 261 12.78 48.46 -25.55
C VAL A 261 11.83 48.73 -26.71
N VAL A 262 10.75 47.94 -26.82
CA VAL A 262 9.73 48.13 -27.86
C VAL A 262 9.04 49.49 -27.71
N VAL A 263 8.65 49.87 -26.49
CA VAL A 263 8.03 51.17 -26.22
C VAL A 263 8.99 52.33 -26.54
N ALA A 264 10.26 52.24 -26.14
CA ALA A 264 11.26 53.24 -26.46
C ALA A 264 11.44 53.41 -27.98
N TRP A 265 11.43 52.31 -28.73
CA TRP A 265 11.49 52.33 -30.19
C TRP A 265 10.27 53.03 -30.82
N PHE A 266 9.06 52.74 -30.34
CA PHE A 266 7.84 53.44 -30.78
C PHE A 266 7.89 54.94 -30.47
N LEU A 267 8.37 55.33 -29.28
CA LEU A 267 8.51 56.74 -28.92
C LEU A 267 9.49 57.48 -29.85
N MET A 268 10.63 56.86 -30.17
CA MET A 268 11.59 57.42 -31.12
C MET A 268 10.97 57.59 -32.52
N PHE A 269 10.18 56.62 -32.97
CA PHE A 269 9.46 56.69 -34.25
C PHE A 269 8.42 57.82 -34.25
N ILE A 270 7.67 57.98 -33.16
CA ILE A 270 6.69 59.06 -33.00
C ILE A 270 7.40 60.42 -33.06
N ILE A 271 8.54 60.59 -32.37
CA ILE A 271 9.30 61.85 -32.38
C ILE A 271 9.75 62.22 -33.78
N ILE A 272 10.31 61.27 -34.55
CA ILE A 272 10.74 61.54 -35.94
C ILE A 272 9.56 61.88 -36.84
N ARG A 273 8.41 61.24 -36.62
CA ARG A 273 7.22 61.45 -37.46
C ARG A 273 6.52 62.78 -37.17
N PHE A 274 6.60 63.25 -35.93
CA PHE A 274 5.90 64.43 -35.41
C PHE A 274 6.78 65.68 -35.35
N SER A 275 8.11 65.50 -35.43
CA SER A 275 9.07 66.55 -35.74
C SER A 275 9.13 66.81 -37.25
#